data_AF-A0A2N2XHM5-F1
#
_entry.id   AF-A0A2N2XHM5-F1
#
_cell.length_a   1.000
_cell.length_b   1.000
_cell.length_c   1.000
_cell.angle_alpha   90.00
_cell.angle_beta   90.00
_cell.angle_gamma   90.00
#
_symmetry.space_group_name_H-M   'P 1'
#
loop_
_entity.id
_entity.type
_entity.pdbx_description
1 polymer ?
#
loop_
_entity_poly.entity_id
_entity_poly.type
_entity_poly.pdbx_seq_one_letter_code
_entity_poly.pdbx_strand_id
1 'polypeptide(L)'
;MTRQEIYDLYVLQSKNVRKLKKVEANLVRTINSYLRKNDKFQVELNTKLYALVYCTLSEAQFIQIVNTPDGFMDTEIEKIKAEKTRNGVVKAWELLFDMAFDKVNSNWKTNTDLLNRRNELQNIIDNYIKTPSELRNKIAHGQWDFALNRENTAENAPKTLELNNLTVIQITIWSEVHQFLGLIVRDLIQSPKSGFHRNYWINLVKLQQFITESSNWTINKRVATLRPVKQKNTCA
;
A
#
# COMPACT_ATOMS: atom_id res chain seq x y z
N MET A 1 24.70 2.04 9.56
CA MET A 1 24.53 3.25 8.73
C MET A 1 24.70 4.51 9.58
N THR A 2 25.34 5.53 9.03
CA THR A 2 25.47 6.85 9.66
C THR A 2 24.16 7.65 9.52
N ARG A 3 24.00 8.71 10.33
CA ARG A 3 22.84 9.63 10.23
C ARG A 3 22.73 10.26 8.83
N GLN A 4 23.87 10.56 8.21
CA GLN A 4 23.91 11.10 6.84
C GLN A 4 23.44 10.08 5.81
N GLU A 5 23.89 8.82 5.91
CA GLU A 5 23.45 7.75 5.01
C GLU A 5 21.94 7.49 5.12
N ILE A 6 21.38 7.51 6.33
CA ILE A 6 19.94 7.38 6.58
C ILE A 6 19.19 8.53 5.90
N TYR A 7 19.65 9.76 6.08
CA TYR A 7 19.06 10.95 5.46
C TYR A 7 19.12 10.89 3.92
N ASP A 8 20.27 10.52 3.36
CA ASP A 8 20.45 10.43 1.91
C ASP A 8 19.53 9.36 1.30
N LEU A 9 19.43 8.20 1.95
CA LEU A 9 18.53 7.13 1.52
C LEU A 9 17.06 7.58 1.60
N TYR A 10 16.67 8.29 2.65
CA TYR A 10 15.36 8.91 2.76
C TYR A 10 15.07 9.87 1.60
N VAL A 11 16.01 10.76 1.26
CA VAL A 11 15.85 11.73 0.18
C VAL A 11 15.72 11.03 -1.18
N LEU A 12 16.55 10.03 -1.45
CA LEU A 12 16.50 9.24 -2.67
C LEU A 12 15.16 8.50 -2.80
N GLN A 13 14.73 7.81 -1.76
CA GLN A 13 13.44 7.11 -1.81
C GLN A 13 12.26 8.06 -1.86
N SER A 14 12.36 9.24 -1.25
CA SER A 14 11.35 10.30 -1.41
C SER A 14 11.19 10.73 -2.87
N LYS A 15 12.28 10.78 -3.65
CA LYS A 15 12.22 11.05 -5.10
C LYS A 15 11.55 9.90 -5.84
N ASN A 16 11.89 8.65 -5.52
CA ASN A 16 11.26 7.45 -6.10
C ASN A 16 9.76 7.41 -5.84
N VAL A 17 9.33 7.61 -4.59
CA VAL A 17 7.91 7.64 -4.21
C VAL A 17 7.15 8.71 -4.99
N ARG A 18 7.69 9.93 -5.10
CA ARG A 18 7.08 10.99 -5.92
C ARG A 18 6.97 10.62 -7.40
N LYS A 19 7.99 9.96 -7.97
CA LYS A 19 7.96 9.50 -9.35
C LYS A 19 6.92 8.39 -9.54
N LEU A 20 6.89 7.40 -8.66
CA LEU A 20 5.96 6.28 -8.71
C LEU A 20 4.51 6.73 -8.51
N LYS A 21 4.26 7.72 -7.64
CA LYS A 21 2.93 8.37 -7.53
C LYS A 21 2.47 9.01 -8.84
N LYS A 22 3.39 9.64 -9.59
CA LYS A 22 3.07 10.14 -10.94
C LYS A 22 2.76 9.00 -11.91
N VAL A 23 3.52 7.90 -11.85
CA VAL A 23 3.29 6.72 -12.70
C VAL A 23 1.91 6.11 -12.41
N GLU A 24 1.60 5.87 -11.15
CA GLU A 24 0.28 5.42 -10.67
C GLU A 24 -0.84 6.32 -11.22
N ALA A 25 -0.75 7.64 -11.03
CA ALA A 25 -1.78 8.57 -11.50
C ALA A 25 -1.95 8.57 -13.03
N ASN A 26 -0.89 8.29 -13.80
CA ASN A 26 -1.00 8.12 -15.26
C ASN A 26 -1.65 6.78 -15.61
N LEU A 27 -1.25 5.69 -14.96
CA LEU A 27 -1.78 4.36 -15.23
C LEU A 27 -3.27 4.26 -14.89
N VAL A 28 -3.69 4.86 -13.77
CA VAL A 28 -5.10 4.99 -13.41
C VAL A 28 -5.89 5.75 -14.48
N ARG A 29 -5.32 6.82 -15.06
CA ARG A 29 -5.94 7.56 -16.18
C ARG A 29 -6.03 6.72 -17.44
N THR A 30 -5.00 5.92 -17.74
CA THR A 30 -4.98 4.96 -18.85
C THR A 30 -6.10 3.92 -18.69
N ILE A 31 -6.20 3.28 -17.52
CA ILE A 31 -7.27 2.32 -17.22
C ILE A 31 -8.65 2.97 -17.38
N ASN A 32 -8.84 4.17 -16.84
CA ASN A 32 -10.09 4.92 -17.00
C ASN A 32 -10.43 5.20 -18.47
N SER A 33 -9.42 5.42 -19.32
CA SER A 33 -9.65 5.59 -20.75
C SER A 33 -10.11 4.31 -21.43
N TYR A 34 -9.58 3.15 -21.05
CA TYR A 34 -10.00 1.86 -21.58
C TYR A 34 -11.35 1.39 -21.04
N LEU A 35 -11.65 1.71 -19.76
CA LEU A 35 -12.99 1.52 -19.19
C LEU A 35 -14.06 2.24 -20.02
N ARG A 36 -13.81 3.48 -20.44
CA ARG A 36 -14.73 4.24 -21.30
C ARG A 36 -14.90 3.63 -22.70
N LYS A 37 -13.87 2.97 -23.22
CA LYS A 37 -13.90 2.30 -24.53
C LYS A 37 -14.49 0.89 -24.45
N ASN A 38 -14.83 0.42 -23.25
CA ASN A 38 -15.25 -0.96 -22.98
C ASN A 38 -14.22 -2.01 -23.46
N ASP A 39 -12.93 -1.66 -23.42
CA ASP A 39 -11.83 -2.53 -23.82
C ASP A 39 -11.38 -3.38 -22.62
N LYS A 40 -12.01 -4.54 -22.46
CA LYS A 40 -11.81 -5.42 -21.29
C LYS A 40 -10.36 -5.89 -21.17
N PHE A 41 -9.74 -6.29 -22.28
CA PHE A 41 -8.37 -6.77 -22.28
C PHE A 41 -7.39 -5.68 -21.82
N GLN A 42 -7.53 -4.47 -22.35
CA GLN A 42 -6.66 -3.36 -21.94
C GLN A 42 -6.90 -2.95 -20.49
N VAL A 43 -8.15 -2.99 -20.00
CA VAL A 43 -8.45 -2.75 -18.59
C VAL A 43 -7.75 -3.77 -17.69
N GLU A 44 -7.84 -5.05 -18.03
CA GLU A 44 -7.22 -6.14 -17.28
C GLU A 44 -5.69 -6.04 -17.28
N LEU A 45 -5.09 -5.90 -18.47
CA LEU A 45 -3.64 -5.72 -18.65
C LEU A 45 -3.13 -4.56 -17.81
N ASN A 46 -3.73 -3.38 -17.95
CA ASN A 46 -3.27 -2.20 -17.22
C ASN A 46 -3.55 -2.30 -15.71
N THR A 47 -4.58 -3.04 -15.29
CA THR A 47 -4.85 -3.31 -13.87
C THR A 47 -3.79 -4.22 -13.25
N LYS A 48 -3.40 -5.30 -13.94
CA LYS A 48 -2.30 -6.19 -13.51
C LYS A 48 -0.97 -5.43 -13.45
N LEU A 49 -0.69 -4.58 -14.45
CA LEU A 49 0.47 -3.67 -14.40
C LEU A 49 0.39 -2.67 -13.22
N TYR A 50 -0.81 -2.19 -12.90
CA TYR A 50 -1.00 -1.30 -11.77
C TYR A 50 -0.71 -1.99 -10.43
N ALA A 51 -1.06 -3.27 -10.29
CA ALA A 51 -0.70 -4.04 -9.10
C ALA A 51 0.83 -4.13 -8.93
N LEU A 52 1.58 -4.33 -10.01
CA LEU A 52 3.04 -4.31 -9.99
C LEU A 52 3.57 -2.92 -9.59
N VAL A 53 3.05 -1.85 -10.19
CA VAL A 53 3.43 -0.46 -9.85
C VAL A 53 3.16 -0.16 -8.38
N TYR A 54 1.99 -0.53 -7.86
CA TYR A 54 1.65 -0.36 -6.45
C TYR A 54 2.66 -1.07 -5.54
N CYS A 55 3.07 -2.30 -5.85
CA CYS A 55 4.07 -2.98 -5.05
C CYS A 55 5.45 -2.30 -5.09
N THR A 56 5.88 -1.78 -6.24
CA THR A 56 7.12 -0.99 -6.31
C THR A 56 7.03 0.31 -5.51
N LEU A 57 5.86 0.96 -5.51
CA LEU A 57 5.58 2.15 -4.70
C LEU A 57 5.59 1.83 -3.21
N SER A 58 4.93 0.74 -2.81
CA SER A 58 4.89 0.23 -1.44
C SER A 58 6.29 -0.07 -0.92
N GLU A 59 7.12 -0.74 -1.73
CA GLU A 59 8.51 -1.05 -1.41
C GLU A 59 9.35 0.22 -1.20
N ALA A 60 9.31 1.16 -2.16
CA ALA A 60 10.04 2.42 -2.06
C ALA A 60 9.60 3.25 -0.86
N GLN A 61 8.29 3.29 -0.59
CA GLN A 61 7.74 4.01 0.55
C GLN A 61 8.08 3.34 1.87
N PHE A 62 8.09 2.01 1.97
CA PHE A 62 8.53 1.31 3.17
C PHE A 62 9.97 1.69 3.52
N ILE A 63 10.88 1.64 2.54
CA ILE A 63 12.28 2.05 2.74
C ILE A 63 12.35 3.53 3.13
N GLN A 64 11.55 4.40 2.48
CA GLN A 64 11.45 5.81 2.85
C GLN A 64 11.04 5.98 4.32
N ILE A 65 10.00 5.28 4.78
CA ILE A 65 9.49 5.38 6.15
C ILE A 65 10.53 4.92 7.17
N VAL A 66 11.13 3.75 6.93
CA VAL A 66 12.14 3.17 7.84
C VAL A 66 13.33 4.11 8.01
N ASN A 67 13.73 4.80 6.95
CA ASN A 67 14.87 5.73 6.98
C ASN A 67 14.45 7.17 7.31
N THR A 68 13.24 7.40 7.83
CA THR A 68 12.81 8.74 8.22
C THR A 68 13.83 9.37 9.17
N PRO A 69 14.39 10.57 8.84
CA PRO A 69 15.39 11.22 9.67
C PRO A 69 14.88 11.42 11.10
N ASP A 70 15.75 11.09 12.06
CA ASP A 70 15.48 11.17 13.49
C ASP A 70 14.27 10.34 13.97
N GLY A 71 13.81 9.37 13.17
CA GLY A 71 12.74 8.44 13.53
C GLY A 71 13.27 7.19 14.23
N PHE A 72 13.97 6.33 13.48
CA PHE A 72 14.59 5.10 13.99
C PHE A 72 16.12 5.22 14.07
N MET A 73 16.70 4.55 15.05
CA MET A 73 18.15 4.34 15.15
C MET A 73 18.61 3.33 14.10
N ASP A 74 19.89 3.36 13.75
CA ASP A 74 20.49 2.42 12.80
C ASP A 74 20.22 0.94 13.15
N THR A 75 20.41 0.58 14.42
CA THR A 75 20.16 -0.79 14.91
C THR A 75 18.69 -1.19 14.81
N GLU A 76 17.77 -0.24 14.91
CA GLU A 76 16.33 -0.47 14.73
C GLU A 76 16.01 -0.67 13.25
N ILE A 77 16.60 0.15 12.37
CA ILE A 77 16.44 0.04 10.93
C ILE A 77 16.93 -1.33 10.43
N GLU A 78 18.11 -1.77 10.87
CA GLU A 78 18.67 -3.06 10.47
C GLU A 78 17.83 -4.23 10.98
N LYS A 79 17.23 -4.13 12.18
CA LYS A 79 16.25 -5.12 12.66
C LYS A 79 15.03 -5.20 11.75
N ILE A 80 14.45 -4.05 11.38
CA ILE A 80 13.28 -4.00 10.50
C ILE A 80 13.59 -4.58 9.11
N LYS A 81 14.76 -4.24 8.53
CA LYS A 81 15.20 -4.80 7.25
C LYS A 81 15.45 -6.30 7.33
N ALA A 82 16.09 -6.77 8.39
CA ALA A 82 16.35 -8.20 8.60
C ALA A 82 15.04 -8.99 8.73
N GLU A 83 14.06 -8.44 9.46
CA GLU A 83 12.73 -9.04 9.60
C GLU A 83 12.02 -9.16 8.25
N LYS A 84 12.11 -8.12 7.42
CA LYS A 84 11.57 -8.15 6.06
C LYS A 84 12.17 -9.25 5.21
N THR A 85 13.50 -9.41 5.26
CA THR A 85 14.21 -10.43 4.48
C THR A 85 13.87 -11.85 4.93
N ARG A 86 13.72 -12.07 6.24
CA ARG A 86 13.47 -13.40 6.81
C ARG A 86 12.01 -13.82 6.73
N ASN A 87 11.11 -12.91 7.09
CA ASN A 87 9.71 -13.21 7.37
C ASN A 87 8.72 -12.46 6.46
N GLY A 88 9.24 -11.62 5.55
CA GLY A 88 8.44 -10.91 4.55
C GLY A 88 7.95 -9.53 4.99
N VAL A 89 7.34 -8.80 4.06
CA VAL A 89 6.95 -7.39 4.24
C VAL A 89 5.90 -7.18 5.33
N VAL A 90 4.98 -8.14 5.52
CA VAL A 90 3.94 -8.06 6.55
C VAL A 90 4.59 -8.03 7.94
N LYS A 91 5.44 -9.00 8.26
CA LYS A 91 6.15 -9.05 9.55
C LYS A 91 7.06 -7.85 9.79
N ALA A 92 7.66 -7.32 8.74
CA ALA A 92 8.43 -6.08 8.84
C ALA A 92 7.56 -4.87 9.21
N TRP A 93 6.33 -4.78 8.70
CA TRP A 93 5.36 -3.75 9.10
C TRP A 93 4.91 -3.92 10.56
N GLU A 94 4.64 -5.15 10.99
CA GLU A 94 4.27 -5.44 12.39
C GLU A 94 5.38 -4.97 13.35
N LEU A 95 6.63 -5.37 13.07
CA LEU A 95 7.78 -4.97 13.88
C LEU A 95 7.97 -3.44 13.86
N LEU A 96 7.87 -2.82 12.69
CA LEU A 96 8.00 -1.38 12.54
C LEU A 96 6.96 -0.63 13.39
N PHE A 97 5.70 -1.07 13.41
CA PHE A 97 4.68 -0.46 14.26
C PHE A 97 4.95 -0.71 15.75
N ASP A 98 5.27 -1.93 16.15
CA ASP A 98 5.58 -2.23 17.55
C ASP A 98 6.70 -1.32 18.08
N MET A 99 7.76 -1.14 17.30
CA MET A 99 8.87 -0.23 17.63
C MET A 99 8.45 1.24 17.61
N ALA A 100 7.53 1.64 16.73
CA ALA A 100 6.99 2.99 16.70
C ALA A 100 6.11 3.29 17.93
N PHE A 101 5.32 2.33 18.39
CA PHE A 101 4.54 2.44 19.63
C PHE A 101 5.44 2.48 20.87
N ASP A 102 6.53 1.70 20.89
CA ASP A 102 7.52 1.75 21.99
C ASP A 102 8.12 3.16 22.17
N LYS A 103 8.29 3.93 21.08
CA LYS A 103 8.76 5.33 21.14
C LYS A 103 7.75 6.29 21.77
N VAL A 104 6.46 5.98 21.68
CA VAL A 104 5.38 6.76 22.30
C VAL A 104 5.24 6.38 23.78
N ASN A 105 5.15 5.08 24.05
CA ASN A 105 5.02 4.53 25.39
C ASN A 105 5.54 3.09 25.42
N SER A 106 6.64 2.84 26.13
CA SER A 106 7.24 1.50 26.25
C SER A 106 6.32 0.45 26.88
N ASN A 107 5.28 0.88 27.59
CA ASN A 107 4.27 0.01 28.20
C ASN A 107 2.97 -0.04 27.38
N TRP A 108 3.00 0.31 26.09
CA TRP A 108 1.79 0.33 25.24
C TRP A 108 1.02 -1.00 25.24
N LYS A 109 1.71 -2.12 25.46
CA LYS A 109 1.10 -3.47 25.53
C LYS A 109 0.17 -3.65 26.73
N THR A 110 0.38 -2.93 27.83
CA THR A 110 -0.49 -2.97 29.01
C THR A 110 -1.47 -1.80 29.04
N ASN A 111 -1.30 -0.81 28.17
CA ASN A 111 -2.27 0.26 27.96
C ASN A 111 -3.36 -0.19 26.97
N THR A 112 -4.58 -0.40 27.48
CA THR A 112 -5.71 -0.91 26.69
C THR A 112 -6.00 -0.08 25.43
N ASP A 113 -5.92 1.24 25.50
CA ASP A 113 -6.19 2.12 24.35
C ASP A 113 -5.11 1.97 23.27
N LEU A 114 -3.83 2.00 23.64
CA LEU A 114 -2.73 1.83 22.69
C LEU A 114 -2.69 0.43 22.08
N LEU A 115 -2.94 -0.60 22.89
CA LEU A 115 -3.02 -1.99 22.42
C LEU A 115 -4.14 -2.16 21.39
N ASN A 116 -5.34 -1.62 21.66
CA ASN A 116 -6.47 -1.69 20.73
C ASN A 116 -6.15 -1.01 19.40
N ARG A 117 -5.53 0.18 19.44
CA ARG A 117 -5.12 0.91 18.23
C ARG A 117 -4.08 0.15 17.43
N ARG A 118 -3.10 -0.47 18.10
CA ARG A 118 -2.12 -1.32 17.43
C ARG A 118 -2.85 -2.50 16.76
N ASN A 119 -3.72 -3.20 17.47
CA ASN A 119 -4.45 -4.34 16.90
C ASN A 119 -5.32 -3.95 15.70
N GLU A 120 -5.88 -2.75 15.71
CA GLU A 120 -6.58 -2.20 14.56
C GLU A 120 -5.65 -2.02 13.35
N LEU A 121 -4.48 -1.41 13.56
CA LEU A 121 -3.46 -1.26 12.51
C LEU A 121 -2.97 -2.61 11.99
N GLN A 122 -2.85 -3.63 12.85
CA GLN A 122 -2.54 -5.00 12.46
C GLN A 122 -3.59 -5.55 11.48
N ASN A 123 -4.88 -5.42 11.82
CA ASN A 123 -5.96 -5.85 10.92
C ASN A 123 -5.91 -5.12 9.57
N ILE A 124 -5.53 -3.84 9.56
CA ILE A 124 -5.36 -3.08 8.32
C ILE A 124 -4.17 -3.62 7.52
N ILE A 125 -3.04 -3.94 8.14
CA ILE A 125 -1.88 -4.52 7.46
C ILE A 125 -2.25 -5.87 6.82
N ASP A 126 -2.95 -6.73 7.56
CA ASP A 126 -3.37 -8.04 7.07
C ASP A 126 -4.31 -7.94 5.86
N ASN A 127 -5.20 -6.95 5.84
CA ASN A 127 -6.15 -6.78 4.73
C ASN A 127 -5.58 -6.02 3.52
N TYR A 128 -4.74 -5.01 3.75
CA TYR A 128 -4.33 -4.03 2.73
C TYR A 128 -2.85 -4.11 2.32
N ILE A 129 -2.03 -4.91 3.01
CA ILE A 129 -0.61 -5.13 2.67
C ILE A 129 -0.33 -6.58 2.28
N LYS A 130 -0.87 -7.55 3.03
CA LYS A 130 -0.65 -8.97 2.76
C LYS A 130 -1.25 -9.41 1.42
N THR A 131 -2.56 -9.21 1.23
CA THR A 131 -3.27 -9.63 0.01
C THR A 131 -2.63 -9.08 -1.26
N PRO A 132 -2.27 -7.77 -1.35
CA PRO A 132 -1.61 -7.26 -2.55
C PRO A 132 -0.21 -7.84 -2.77
N SER A 133 0.55 -8.10 -1.70
CA SER A 133 1.88 -8.72 -1.81
C SER A 133 1.79 -10.13 -2.37
N GLU A 134 0.80 -10.91 -1.95
CA GLU A 134 0.56 -12.27 -2.47
C GLU A 134 0.15 -12.25 -3.93
N LEU A 135 -0.82 -11.41 -4.30
CA LEU A 135 -1.28 -11.28 -5.69
C LEU A 135 -0.17 -10.81 -6.62
N ARG A 136 0.66 -9.85 -6.18
CA ARG A 136 1.82 -9.42 -6.97
C ARG A 136 2.79 -10.56 -7.22
N ASN A 137 3.09 -11.40 -6.22
CA ASN A 137 4.02 -12.50 -6.41
C ASN A 137 3.52 -13.42 -7.53
N LYS A 138 2.22 -13.70 -7.58
CA LYS A 138 1.61 -14.47 -8.67
C LYS A 138 1.81 -13.79 -10.03
N ILE A 139 1.43 -12.52 -10.16
CA ILE A 139 1.57 -11.76 -11.42
C ILE A 139 3.03 -11.70 -11.88
N ALA A 140 3.96 -11.42 -10.96
CA ALA A 140 5.39 -11.31 -11.25
C ALA A 140 6.03 -12.65 -11.67
N HIS A 141 5.48 -13.78 -11.23
CA HIS A 141 5.89 -15.12 -11.65
C HIS A 141 5.20 -15.58 -12.95
N GLY A 142 4.52 -14.69 -13.67
CA GLY A 142 3.85 -15.02 -14.94
C GLY A 142 2.49 -15.70 -14.76
N GLN A 143 1.98 -15.80 -13.53
CA GLN A 143 0.67 -16.37 -13.23
C GLN A 143 -0.39 -15.28 -13.40
N TRP A 144 -0.80 -15.04 -14.65
CA TRP A 144 -1.71 -13.94 -15.02
C TRP A 144 -3.18 -14.38 -14.98
N ASP A 145 -3.51 -15.57 -15.45
CA ASP A 145 -4.91 -16.02 -15.53
C ASP A 145 -5.22 -17.15 -14.56
N PHE A 146 -4.20 -17.94 -14.19
CA PHE A 146 -4.30 -19.02 -13.22
C PHE A 146 -3.20 -18.86 -12.17
N ALA A 147 -3.58 -18.77 -10.90
CA ALA A 147 -2.64 -18.82 -9.80
C ALA A 147 -2.36 -20.28 -9.47
N LEU A 148 -1.09 -20.63 -9.27
CA LEU A 148 -0.66 -21.96 -8.84
C LEU A 148 -0.57 -22.05 -7.31
N ASN A 149 -0.61 -23.25 -6.76
CA ASN A 149 -0.26 -23.51 -5.37
C ASN A 149 1.23 -23.23 -5.10
N ARG A 150 1.69 -23.41 -3.85
CA ARG A 150 3.07 -23.06 -3.46
C ARG A 150 4.09 -23.97 -4.16
N GLU A 151 3.72 -25.21 -4.38
CA GLU A 151 4.52 -26.28 -4.97
C GLU A 151 4.54 -26.21 -6.50
N ASN A 152 3.76 -25.31 -7.10
CA ASN A 152 3.53 -25.19 -8.55
C ASN A 152 3.09 -26.51 -9.22
N THR A 153 2.30 -27.32 -8.52
CA THR A 153 1.80 -28.61 -9.01
C THR A 153 0.34 -28.57 -9.46
N ALA A 154 -0.43 -27.57 -9.01
CA ALA A 154 -1.84 -27.44 -9.32
C ALA A 154 -2.31 -25.99 -9.23
N GLU A 155 -3.51 -25.72 -9.73
CA GLU A 155 -4.19 -24.44 -9.54
C GLU A 155 -4.52 -24.18 -8.07
N ASN A 156 -4.35 -22.93 -7.65
CA ASN A 156 -4.93 -22.37 -6.44
C ASN A 156 -6.19 -21.58 -6.82
N ALA A 157 -7.33 -22.27 -6.92
CA ALA A 157 -8.60 -21.68 -7.37
C ALA A 157 -9.03 -20.43 -6.56
N PRO A 158 -8.91 -20.37 -5.22
CA PRO A 158 -9.18 -19.14 -4.47
C PRO A 158 -8.34 -17.94 -4.95
N LYS A 159 -7.02 -18.14 -5.15
CA LYS A 159 -6.13 -17.06 -5.57
C LYS A 159 -6.32 -16.71 -7.05
N THR A 160 -6.68 -17.67 -7.90
CA THR A 160 -7.12 -17.42 -9.28
C THR A 160 -8.34 -16.51 -9.31
N LEU A 161 -9.33 -16.78 -8.46
CA LEU A 161 -10.54 -15.94 -8.37
C LEU A 161 -10.21 -14.52 -7.88
N GLU A 162 -9.36 -14.37 -6.87
CA GLU A 162 -8.88 -13.06 -6.42
C GLU A 162 -8.17 -12.29 -7.54
N LEU A 163 -7.32 -12.98 -8.32
CA LEU A 163 -6.58 -12.41 -9.45
C LEU A 163 -7.51 -11.95 -10.57
N ASN A 164 -8.49 -12.78 -10.94
CA ASN A 164 -9.44 -12.48 -12.01
C ASN A 164 -10.44 -11.38 -11.61
N ASN A 165 -10.73 -11.25 -10.32
CA ASN A 165 -11.59 -10.19 -9.79
C ASN A 165 -10.82 -8.91 -9.44
N LEU A 166 -9.52 -8.85 -9.71
CA LEU A 166 -8.71 -7.68 -9.39
C LEU A 166 -9.14 -6.47 -10.22
N THR A 167 -9.40 -5.37 -9.54
CA THR A 167 -9.86 -4.12 -10.15
C THR A 167 -8.95 -2.95 -9.82
N VAL A 168 -8.95 -1.94 -10.71
CA VAL A 168 -8.28 -0.65 -10.46
C VAL A 168 -8.75 0.01 -9.14
N ILE A 169 -9.98 -0.26 -8.71
CA ILE A 169 -10.54 0.29 -7.46
C ILE A 169 -9.83 -0.31 -6.27
N GLN A 170 -9.71 -1.64 -6.20
CA GLN A 170 -9.02 -2.31 -5.09
C GLN A 170 -7.58 -1.82 -4.97
N ILE A 171 -6.85 -1.73 -6.08
CA ILE A 171 -5.45 -1.27 -6.06
C ILE A 171 -5.35 0.21 -5.64
N THR A 172 -6.30 1.05 -6.07
CA THR A 172 -6.38 2.45 -5.62
C THR A 172 -6.56 2.52 -4.10
N ILE A 173 -7.46 1.71 -3.53
CA ILE A 173 -7.69 1.65 -2.09
C ILE A 173 -6.43 1.18 -1.36
N TRP A 174 -5.77 0.11 -1.84
CA TRP A 174 -4.50 -0.36 -1.29
C TRP A 174 -3.45 0.75 -1.26
N SER A 175 -3.31 1.49 -2.36
CA SER A 175 -2.35 2.60 -2.47
C SER A 175 -2.61 3.72 -1.47
N GLU A 176 -3.86 4.14 -1.30
CA GLU A 176 -4.24 5.19 -0.35
C GLU A 176 -4.09 4.73 1.10
N VAL A 177 -4.52 3.50 1.45
CA VAL A 177 -4.29 2.93 2.78
C VAL A 177 -2.80 2.88 3.09
N HIS A 178 -1.97 2.46 2.14
CA HIS A 178 -0.51 2.46 2.32
C HIS A 178 0.05 3.87 2.57
N GLN A 179 -0.51 4.93 1.96
CA GLN A 179 -0.11 6.30 2.28
C GLN A 179 -0.45 6.69 3.70
N PHE A 180 -1.66 6.36 4.17
CA PHE A 180 -2.07 6.62 5.54
C PHE A 180 -1.19 5.91 6.55
N LEU A 181 -0.88 4.62 6.34
CA LEU A 181 0.05 3.89 7.21
C LEU A 181 1.41 4.59 7.30
N GLY A 182 1.93 5.11 6.18
CA GLY A 182 3.16 5.88 6.17
C GLY A 182 3.08 7.23 6.91
N LEU A 183 1.93 7.90 6.89
CA LEU A 183 1.69 9.12 7.69
C LEU A 183 1.65 8.79 9.18
N ILE A 184 0.88 7.77 9.55
CA ILE A 184 0.70 7.31 10.93
C ILE A 184 2.05 6.94 11.55
N VAL A 185 2.88 6.16 10.86
CA VAL A 185 4.21 5.80 11.37
C VAL A 185 5.08 7.03 11.59
N ARG A 186 5.09 7.98 10.64
CA ARG A 186 5.89 9.21 10.80
C ARG A 186 5.47 10.01 12.02
N ASP A 187 4.16 10.12 12.27
CA ASP A 187 3.64 10.79 13.47
C ASP A 187 4.07 10.09 14.76
N LEU A 188 4.13 8.75 14.76
CA LEU A 188 4.60 7.96 15.90
C LEU A 188 6.09 8.15 16.18
N ILE A 189 6.94 8.18 15.15
CA ILE A 189 8.40 8.15 15.32
C ILE A 189 9.07 9.52 15.38
N GLN A 190 8.59 10.53 14.64
CA GLN A 190 9.26 11.85 14.57
C GLN A 190 8.81 12.82 15.65
N SER A 191 7.63 12.62 16.22
CA SER A 191 7.13 13.50 17.28
C SER A 191 6.29 12.72 18.31
N PRO A 192 6.91 11.75 19.02
CA PRO A 192 6.18 10.86 19.92
C PRO A 192 5.45 11.59 21.05
N LYS A 193 5.95 12.76 21.46
CA LYS A 193 5.36 13.59 22.54
C LYS A 193 4.38 14.67 22.06
N SER A 194 4.39 15.03 20.79
CA SER A 194 3.59 16.17 20.27
C SER A 194 2.79 15.82 19.01
N GLY A 195 3.41 15.15 18.04
CA GLY A 195 2.76 14.64 16.83
C GLY A 195 1.83 13.46 17.10
N PHE A 196 2.14 12.62 18.09
CA PHE A 196 1.24 11.55 18.53
C PHE A 196 -0.11 12.11 19.04
N HIS A 197 -0.09 13.07 19.96
CA HIS A 197 -1.33 13.62 20.51
C HIS A 197 -2.11 14.46 19.49
N ARG A 198 -1.43 15.06 18.49
CA ARG A 198 -2.05 16.01 17.56
C ARG A 198 -2.47 15.37 16.23
N ASN A 199 -1.60 14.59 15.60
CA ASN A 199 -1.74 14.21 14.18
C ASN A 199 -2.03 12.72 13.98
N TYR A 200 -1.45 11.85 14.81
CA TYR A 200 -1.66 10.40 14.71
C TYR A 200 -3.15 10.04 14.72
N TRP A 201 -3.91 10.59 15.68
CA TRP A 201 -5.35 10.31 15.77
C TRP A 201 -6.11 10.81 14.54
N ILE A 202 -5.77 12.01 14.05
CA ILE A 202 -6.38 12.58 12.85
C ILE A 202 -6.15 11.66 11.65
N ASN A 203 -4.93 11.15 11.48
CA ASN A 203 -4.60 10.27 10.37
C ASN A 203 -5.22 8.88 10.49
N LEU A 204 -5.33 8.34 11.72
CA LEU A 204 -6.05 7.08 11.97
C LEU A 204 -7.55 7.20 11.66
N VAL A 205 -8.21 8.27 12.14
CA VAL A 205 -9.63 8.51 11.86
C VAL A 205 -9.88 8.73 10.36
N LYS A 206 -9.00 9.48 9.68
CA LYS A 206 -9.09 9.65 8.22
C LYS A 206 -8.94 8.32 7.47
N LEU A 207 -8.04 7.45 7.93
CA LEU A 207 -7.88 6.11 7.37
C LEU A 207 -9.15 5.26 7.56
N GLN A 208 -9.71 5.25 8.77
CA GLN A 208 -10.97 4.54 9.06
C GLN A 208 -12.10 5.05 8.17
N GLN A 209 -12.28 6.37 8.10
CA GLN A 209 -13.29 7.00 7.25
C GLN A 209 -13.09 6.63 5.78
N PHE A 210 -11.86 6.70 5.28
CA PHE A 210 -11.55 6.31 3.90
C PHE A 210 -11.90 4.83 3.63
N ILE A 211 -11.58 3.92 4.55
CA ILE A 211 -11.93 2.49 4.44
C ILE A 211 -13.45 2.33 4.39
N THR A 212 -14.19 3.00 5.27
CA THR A 212 -15.66 2.96 5.29
C THR A 212 -16.26 3.51 3.98
N GLU A 213 -15.82 4.68 3.53
CA GLU A 213 -16.32 5.30 2.30
C GLU A 213 -16.01 4.46 1.05
N SER A 214 -14.79 3.90 0.98
CA SER A 214 -14.32 3.13 -0.16
C SER A 214 -14.91 1.72 -0.25
N SER A 215 -15.48 1.19 0.84
CA SER A 215 -16.18 -0.10 0.84
C SER A 215 -17.34 -0.16 -0.17
N ASN A 216 -17.92 0.99 -0.50
CA ASN A 216 -19.06 1.10 -1.42
C ASN A 216 -18.65 1.44 -2.86
N TRP A 217 -17.34 1.49 -3.16
CA TRP A 217 -16.84 1.82 -4.49
C TRP A 217 -16.94 0.62 -5.43
N THR A 218 -17.48 0.84 -6.63
CA THR A 218 -17.65 -0.22 -7.64
C THR A 218 -17.22 0.26 -9.02
N ILE A 219 -16.88 -0.67 -9.91
CA ILE A 219 -16.48 -0.33 -11.28
C ILE A 219 -17.61 0.42 -12.00
N ASN A 220 -18.86 0.06 -11.76
CA ASN A 220 -20.02 0.76 -12.32
C ASN A 220 -20.10 2.21 -11.85
N LYS A 221 -19.96 2.48 -10.54
CA LYS A 221 -19.91 3.86 -10.01
C LYS A 221 -18.73 4.63 -10.59
N ARG A 222 -17.57 3.98 -10.70
CA ARG A 222 -16.39 4.59 -11.31
C ARG A 222 -16.65 4.99 -12.76
N VAL A 223 -17.15 4.08 -13.59
CA VAL A 223 -17.50 4.36 -15.00
C VAL A 223 -18.51 5.51 -15.11
N ALA A 224 -19.54 5.54 -14.26
CA ALA A 224 -20.54 6.60 -14.23
C ALA A 224 -19.96 8.00 -13.94
N THR A 225 -18.84 8.09 -13.20
CA THR A 225 -18.15 9.36 -12.92
C THR A 225 -17.17 9.80 -14.02
N LEU A 226 -16.85 8.92 -14.98
CA LEU A 226 -15.97 9.27 -16.08
C LEU A 226 -16.74 10.07 -17.13
N ARG A 227 -16.19 11.22 -17.54
CA ARG A 227 -16.77 12.00 -18.64
C ARG A 227 -16.92 11.12 -19.90
N PRO A 228 -18.06 11.18 -20.61
CA PRO A 228 -18.27 10.40 -21.83
C PRO A 228 -17.25 10.77 -22.91
N VAL A 229 -16.86 9.78 -23.72
CA VAL A 229 -16.01 10.04 -24.89
C VAL A 229 -16.87 10.78 -25.91
N LYS A 230 -16.44 11.98 -26.34
CA LYS A 230 -17.08 12.65 -27.48
C LYS A 230 -16.97 11.71 -28.68
N GLN A 231 -18.09 11.19 -29.15
CA GLN A 231 -18.14 10.53 -30.46
C GLN A 231 -17.70 11.58 -31.48
N LYS A 232 -16.61 11.30 -32.20
CA LYS A 232 -16.32 12.07 -33.41
C LYS A 232 -17.43 11.71 -34.39
N ASN A 233 -18.31 12.66 -34.69
CA ASN A 233 -19.19 12.55 -35.84
C ASN A 233 -18.30 12.33 -37.06
N THR A 234 -18.25 11.10 -37.56
CA THR A 234 -17.75 10.83 -38.90
C THR A 234 -18.81 11.40 -39.84
N CYS A 235 -18.57 12.62 -40.33
CA CYS A 235 -19.28 13.11 -41.51
C CYS A 235 -18.99 12.12 -42.64
N ALA A 236 -20.07 11.54 -43.18
CA ALA A 236 -20.07 10.75 -44.40
C ALA A 236 -19.72 11.61 -45.61
#